data_AF-A0A1W9QCR2-F1
#
_entry.id   AF-A0A1W9QCR2-F1
#
_cell.length_a   1.000
_cell.length_b   1.000
_cell.length_c   1.000
_cell.angle_alpha   90.00
_cell.angle_beta   90.00
_cell.angle_gamma   90.00
#
_symmetry.space_group_name_H-M   'P 1'
#
loop_
_entity.id
_entity.type
_entity.pdbx_description
1 polymer ?
#
loop_
_entity_poly.entity_id
_entity_poly.type
_entity_poly.pdbx_seq_one_letter_code
_entity_poly.pdbx_strand_id
1 'polypeptide(L)'
;MVQRKGARRALVARALLGHIYLLIFAGTALGACGLTTRDPNDPQDSSGGGSSVATGGSSAGGGVSTGGAPSSGGSGDFEDGGTVGHGDWLGRDCDPPPSDQLSLEAHVVQPYKSRIFYTWTTEDQEKGLREGDPLYSVGEVPGKGRGRAADVLFDRAKADPDSLSGLVAPFFDTCRYGWPHPWPTRFGVGGEQYGDKLIRITLKPQAWVARLDPSGEISSVYDQQGAPVPFAEAMAHPERIGALYFVYFGDPTVDDWCGSFGPVGPESYREFVLGNADMVERYEVGTEAILSELDDSVRFLKEYRRSLRGCTEPSAARFFELTACGLLHIPWYADAYIRSLALPGPAYLPTDENLAALIDSLESVRFEPEPFVLEEEP
;
A
#
# COMPACT_ATOMS: atom_id res chain seq x y z
N MET A 1 21.95 19.48 17.90
CA MET A 1 22.18 20.93 17.77
C MET A 1 20.88 21.55 17.26
N VAL A 2 20.00 21.98 18.17
CA VAL A 2 18.64 22.46 17.82
C VAL A 2 18.77 23.91 17.30
N GLN A 3 18.61 24.12 16.00
CA GLN A 3 18.57 25.47 15.42
C GLN A 3 17.25 26.16 15.78
N ARG A 4 17.26 27.01 16.81
CA ARG A 4 16.19 27.99 17.05
C ARG A 4 16.48 29.23 16.19
N LYS A 5 15.73 29.43 15.10
CA LYS A 5 15.73 30.71 14.36
C LYS A 5 14.86 31.71 15.12
N GLY A 6 15.50 32.78 15.61
CA GLY A 6 14.85 33.88 16.28
C GLY A 6 14.18 34.84 15.29
N ALA A 7 12.89 35.06 15.48
CA ALA A 7 12.13 36.11 14.80
C ALA A 7 12.40 37.49 15.43
N ARG A 8 12.68 38.51 14.61
CA ARG A 8 12.52 39.93 14.96
C ARG A 8 12.06 40.78 13.77
N ARG A 9 10.82 41.29 13.91
CA ARG A 9 10.25 42.60 13.50
C ARG A 9 10.14 42.85 11.97
N ALA A 10 9.13 43.51 11.41
CA ALA A 10 8.28 44.59 11.93
C ALA A 10 6.94 44.71 11.17
N LEU A 11 6.00 45.40 11.81
CA LEU A 11 4.65 45.74 11.36
C LEU A 11 4.63 47.18 10.81
N VAL A 12 4.29 47.41 9.54
CA VAL A 12 3.78 48.70 9.00
C VAL A 12 2.82 48.44 7.82
N ALA A 13 1.79 49.27 7.72
CA ALA A 13 0.51 49.06 7.06
C ALA A 13 0.41 49.41 5.55
N ARG A 14 -0.58 48.76 4.92
CA ARG A 14 -1.49 49.15 3.79
C ARG A 14 -1.06 50.27 2.81
N ALA A 15 -1.11 49.97 1.51
CA ALA A 15 -1.97 50.64 0.50
C ALA A 15 -1.94 49.95 -0.88
N LEU A 16 -3.07 50.06 -1.59
CA LEU A 16 -3.38 49.56 -2.94
C LEU A 16 -2.45 50.04 -4.05
N LEU A 17 -2.18 49.18 -5.04
CA LEU A 17 -2.43 49.37 -6.49
C LEU A 17 -1.69 48.27 -7.27
N GLY A 18 -2.40 47.66 -8.22
CA GLY A 18 -1.85 46.60 -9.05
C GLY A 18 -0.80 47.11 -10.04
N HIS A 19 0.02 46.18 -10.52
CA HIS A 19 0.45 46.09 -11.92
C HIS A 19 1.14 44.73 -12.13
N ILE A 20 0.84 44.18 -13.29
CA ILE A 20 1.40 42.98 -13.93
C ILE A 20 2.93 42.98 -13.82
N TYR A 21 3.51 41.88 -13.33
CA TYR A 21 4.89 41.51 -13.61
C TYR A 21 4.96 40.12 -14.23
N LEU A 22 5.23 40.15 -15.53
CA LEU A 22 5.80 39.08 -16.32
C LEU A 22 7.20 38.76 -15.76
N LEU A 23 7.41 37.57 -15.20
CA LEU A 23 8.73 37.07 -14.86
C LEU A 23 9.13 35.96 -15.83
N ILE A 24 10.08 36.32 -16.68
CA ILE A 24 10.90 35.42 -17.47
C ILE A 24 11.84 34.72 -16.48
N PHE A 25 11.69 33.41 -16.31
CA PHE A 25 12.75 32.56 -15.75
C PHE A 25 13.42 31.83 -16.91
N ALA A 26 14.63 32.30 -17.23
CA ALA A 26 15.60 31.55 -18.01
C ALA A 26 16.48 30.75 -17.06
N GLY A 27 16.49 29.43 -17.22
CA GLY A 27 17.67 28.58 -17.02
C GLY A 27 18.15 28.32 -15.60
N THR A 28 17.73 27.17 -15.06
CA THR A 28 18.66 26.17 -14.51
C THR A 28 18.08 24.79 -14.80
N ALA A 29 18.73 24.09 -15.74
CA ALA A 29 18.54 22.68 -16.01
C ALA A 29 19.50 21.88 -15.13
N LEU A 30 18.95 21.09 -14.22
CA LEU A 30 19.54 19.93 -13.52
C LEU A 30 18.30 19.08 -13.21
N GLY A 31 18.06 17.90 -13.78
CA GLY A 31 18.89 16.71 -13.86
C GLY A 31 17.87 15.58 -13.64
N ALA A 32 17.47 14.92 -14.72
CA ALA A 32 16.36 13.98 -14.74
C ALA A 32 16.73 12.60 -14.16
N CYS A 33 15.68 11.91 -13.69
CA CYS A 33 15.40 10.49 -13.84
C CYS A 33 16.60 9.53 -14.02
N GLY A 34 16.75 8.62 -13.06
CA GLY A 34 17.53 7.39 -13.25
C GLY A 34 16.97 6.56 -14.41
N LEU A 35 17.61 6.66 -15.56
CA LEU A 35 17.48 5.73 -16.69
C LEU A 35 18.46 4.57 -16.45
N THR A 36 17.95 3.37 -16.25
CA THR A 36 18.72 2.16 -16.56
C THR A 36 18.70 1.97 -18.07
N THR A 37 19.86 2.11 -18.73
CA THR A 37 20.01 1.81 -20.15
C THR A 37 19.87 0.30 -20.37
N ARG A 38 18.81 -0.11 -21.07
CA ARG A 38 18.69 -1.45 -21.65
C ARG A 38 19.60 -1.52 -22.88
N ASP A 39 20.46 -2.53 -22.95
CA ASP A 39 21.39 -2.76 -24.06
C ASP A 39 20.59 -3.07 -25.34
N PRO A 40 20.79 -2.31 -26.44
CA PRO A 40 20.11 -2.56 -27.72
C PRO A 40 20.60 -3.80 -28.48
N ASN A 41 21.53 -4.59 -27.92
CA ASN A 41 22.04 -5.82 -28.56
C ASN A 41 21.50 -7.14 -28.00
N ASP A 42 20.46 -7.14 -27.17
CA ASP A 42 19.87 -8.38 -26.66
C ASP A 42 19.00 -9.07 -27.75
N PRO A 43 19.43 -10.21 -28.33
CA PRO A 43 18.73 -10.86 -29.42
C PRO A 43 18.16 -12.20 -28.96
N GLN A 44 16.87 -12.26 -28.60
CA GLN A 44 16.02 -13.47 -28.55
C GLN A 44 14.63 -13.07 -28.01
N ASP A 45 13.48 -13.51 -28.52
CA ASP A 45 13.19 -14.29 -29.71
C ASP A 45 11.69 -14.04 -30.03
N SER A 46 11.36 -14.19 -31.30
CA SER A 46 10.05 -14.03 -31.89
C SER A 46 9.02 -15.07 -31.43
N SER A 47 7.77 -14.66 -31.24
CA SER A 47 6.63 -15.41 -31.82
C SER A 47 5.38 -14.52 -31.87
N GLY A 48 5.06 -14.09 -33.09
CA GLY A 48 3.75 -13.56 -33.42
C GLY A 48 2.73 -14.68 -33.61
N GLY A 49 1.45 -14.29 -33.67
CA GLY A 49 0.38 -15.22 -34.02
C GLY A 49 -0.99 -14.64 -33.73
N GLY A 50 -1.39 -13.62 -34.49
CA GLY A 50 -2.80 -13.23 -34.55
C GLY A 50 -3.62 -14.26 -35.34
N SER A 51 -4.89 -14.43 -34.99
CA SER A 51 -5.94 -14.70 -35.96
C SER A 51 -7.34 -14.41 -35.41
N SER A 52 -8.05 -13.64 -36.23
CA SER A 52 -9.47 -13.32 -36.25
C SER A 52 -10.38 -14.55 -36.25
N VAL A 53 -11.49 -14.49 -35.50
CA VAL A 53 -12.62 -15.41 -35.64
C VAL A 53 -13.71 -14.73 -36.46
N ALA A 54 -14.05 -15.35 -37.58
CA ALA A 54 -15.24 -15.05 -38.38
C ALA A 54 -16.25 -16.22 -38.28
N THR A 55 -17.51 -15.82 -38.41
CA THR A 55 -18.78 -16.54 -38.26
C THR A 55 -19.09 -17.65 -39.27
N GLY A 56 -19.87 -18.65 -38.81
CA GLY A 56 -20.73 -19.56 -39.60
C GLY A 56 -21.27 -20.67 -38.67
N GLY A 57 -22.53 -21.13 -38.66
CA GLY A 57 -23.61 -21.04 -39.62
C GLY A 57 -24.16 -22.43 -39.99
N SER A 58 -25.10 -22.94 -39.18
CA SER A 58 -26.23 -23.87 -39.52
C SER A 58 -26.03 -25.37 -39.87
N SER A 59 -26.76 -26.19 -39.07
CA SER A 59 -27.71 -27.28 -39.41
C SER A 59 -27.25 -28.61 -40.07
N ALA A 60 -27.57 -29.76 -39.44
CA ALA A 60 -28.72 -30.64 -39.76
C ALA A 60 -28.48 -32.16 -39.44
N GLY A 61 -29.51 -32.82 -38.89
CA GLY A 61 -29.78 -34.28 -38.93
C GLY A 61 -28.99 -35.13 -37.92
N GLY A 62 -29.53 -36.06 -37.14
CA GLY A 62 -30.79 -36.83 -37.19
C GLY A 62 -30.43 -38.29 -36.87
N GLY A 63 -31.06 -38.93 -35.87
CA GLY A 63 -30.77 -40.34 -35.59
C GLY A 63 -31.30 -40.86 -34.25
N VAL A 64 -32.48 -41.46 -34.32
CA VAL A 64 -33.21 -42.19 -33.26
C VAL A 64 -32.52 -43.52 -32.92
N SER A 65 -32.54 -43.94 -31.64
CA SER A 65 -32.81 -45.33 -31.24
C SER A 65 -33.06 -45.51 -29.75
N THR A 66 -34.07 -46.32 -29.49
CA THR A 66 -34.77 -46.68 -28.25
C THR A 66 -34.11 -47.83 -27.48
N GLY A 67 -34.28 -47.88 -26.15
CA GLY A 67 -34.24 -49.14 -25.41
C GLY A 67 -34.04 -49.07 -23.90
N GLY A 68 -35.08 -49.43 -23.14
CA GLY A 68 -34.97 -50.40 -22.03
C GLY A 68 -34.60 -49.92 -20.61
N ALA A 69 -35.62 -49.85 -19.75
CA ALA A 69 -35.58 -49.90 -18.28
C ALA A 69 -35.00 -51.26 -17.74
N PRO A 70 -34.68 -51.50 -16.44
CA PRO A 70 -35.34 -50.94 -15.26
C PRO A 70 -34.45 -50.47 -14.07
N SER A 71 -35.05 -49.57 -13.31
CA SER A 71 -34.70 -49.18 -11.94
C SER A 71 -34.75 -50.39 -11.00
N SER A 72 -33.62 -50.67 -10.33
CA SER A 72 -33.57 -51.47 -9.10
C SER A 72 -32.63 -50.78 -8.12
N GLY A 73 -33.06 -50.73 -6.86
CA GLY A 73 -32.46 -49.91 -5.81
C GLY A 73 -31.08 -50.35 -5.35
N GLY A 74 -30.39 -49.40 -4.74
CA GLY A 74 -29.16 -49.60 -4.00
C GLY A 74 -28.82 -48.32 -3.27
N SER A 75 -29.37 -48.15 -2.08
CA SER A 75 -28.83 -47.28 -1.05
C SER A 75 -27.46 -47.85 -0.67
N GLY A 76 -26.44 -47.44 -1.41
CA GLY A 76 -25.04 -47.67 -1.08
C GLY A 76 -24.57 -46.51 -0.23
N ASP A 77 -24.24 -46.79 1.01
CA ASP A 77 -23.45 -45.92 1.86
C ASP A 77 -22.19 -45.50 1.10
N PHE A 78 -22.05 -44.19 0.88
CA PHE A 78 -20.83 -43.61 0.32
C PHE A 78 -19.75 -43.74 1.39
N GLU A 79 -19.01 -44.83 1.31
CA GLU A 79 -17.72 -44.97 1.98
C GLU A 79 -16.80 -43.86 1.49
N ASP A 80 -16.46 -42.97 2.43
CA ASP A 80 -15.15 -42.35 2.61
C ASP A 80 -14.38 -42.06 1.30
N GLY A 81 -14.96 -41.18 0.48
CA GLY A 81 -14.22 -40.48 -0.56
C GLY A 81 -13.22 -39.57 0.12
N GLY A 82 -11.98 -40.07 0.24
CA GLY A 82 -10.87 -39.41 0.90
C GLY A 82 -10.90 -37.90 0.70
N THR A 83 -10.93 -37.18 1.83
CA THR A 83 -10.60 -35.77 1.86
C THR A 83 -9.28 -35.62 1.13
N VAL A 84 -9.32 -34.94 -0.02
CA VAL A 84 -8.11 -34.37 -0.60
C VAL A 84 -7.60 -33.46 0.50
N GLY A 85 -6.58 -33.93 1.22
CA GLY A 85 -5.97 -33.17 2.29
C GLY A 85 -5.41 -31.92 1.66
N HIS A 86 -6.17 -30.83 1.73
CA HIS A 86 -5.62 -29.50 1.69
C HIS A 86 -4.61 -29.51 2.83
N GLY A 87 -3.33 -29.67 2.49
CA GLY A 87 -2.22 -29.52 3.41
C GLY A 87 -2.32 -28.11 3.96
N ASP A 88 -3.04 -28.01 5.06
CA ASP A 88 -3.53 -26.75 5.55
C ASP A 88 -2.31 -26.03 6.11
N TRP A 89 -2.00 -24.86 5.57
CA TRP A 89 -0.98 -23.97 6.13
C TRP A 89 -1.36 -23.55 7.56
N LEU A 90 -2.64 -23.72 7.93
CA LEU A 90 -3.20 -23.62 9.28
C LEU A 90 -3.47 -24.99 9.93
N GLY A 91 -2.93 -26.07 9.37
CA GLY A 91 -2.86 -27.35 10.05
C GLY A 91 -1.98 -27.14 11.27
N ARG A 92 -2.51 -27.47 12.46
CA ARG A 92 -1.97 -27.23 13.82
C ARG A 92 -0.45 -27.36 14.04
N ASP A 93 0.28 -27.99 13.14
CA ASP A 93 1.73 -28.18 13.23
C ASP A 93 2.53 -26.92 12.84
N CYS A 94 1.88 -25.91 12.26
CA CYS A 94 2.50 -24.64 11.83
C CYS A 94 1.69 -23.40 12.23
N ASP A 95 0.97 -23.47 13.35
CA ASP A 95 0.36 -22.27 13.92
C ASP A 95 1.47 -21.23 14.12
N PRO A 96 1.33 -20.01 13.57
CA PRO A 96 2.26 -18.95 13.89
C PRO A 96 2.28 -18.81 15.41
N PRO A 97 3.46 -18.55 16.00
CA PRO A 97 3.61 -18.36 17.44
C PRO A 97 2.49 -17.44 17.94
N PRO A 98 1.77 -17.85 18.99
CA PRO A 98 0.58 -17.13 19.42
C PRO A 98 0.95 -15.66 19.66
N SER A 99 0.05 -14.76 19.27
CA SER A 99 0.32 -13.31 19.17
C SER A 99 0.76 -12.68 20.49
N ASP A 100 0.56 -13.38 21.62
CA ASP A 100 0.97 -13.02 22.96
C ASP A 100 2.42 -13.40 23.31
N GLN A 101 3.05 -14.32 22.57
CA GLN A 101 4.42 -14.78 22.82
C GLN A 101 5.49 -13.99 22.08
N LEU A 102 5.09 -13.18 21.11
CA LEU A 102 5.97 -12.30 20.39
C LEU A 102 5.34 -10.91 20.41
N SER A 103 6.14 -9.85 20.43
CA SER A 103 5.67 -8.46 20.30
C SER A 103 5.05 -8.15 18.92
N LEU A 104 4.57 -9.17 18.18
CA LEU A 104 4.04 -9.07 16.82
C LEU A 104 2.78 -8.23 16.75
N GLU A 105 1.98 -8.19 17.82
CA GLU A 105 0.80 -7.31 17.87
C GLU A 105 1.17 -5.84 17.75
N ALA A 106 2.37 -5.45 18.19
CA ALA A 106 2.87 -4.09 18.00
C ALA A 106 3.10 -3.75 16.52
N HIS A 107 3.28 -4.77 15.67
CA HIS A 107 3.46 -4.62 14.23
C HIS A 107 2.16 -4.75 13.44
N VAL A 108 1.08 -5.25 14.06
CA VAL A 108 -0.22 -5.33 13.42
C VAL A 108 -0.73 -3.93 13.13
N VAL A 109 -0.88 -3.63 11.85
CA VAL A 109 -1.47 -2.38 11.40
C VAL A 109 -2.91 -2.29 11.87
N GLN A 110 -3.15 -1.36 12.78
CA GLN A 110 -4.48 -0.84 13.08
C GLN A 110 -4.64 0.40 12.21
N PRO A 111 -5.24 0.27 11.00
CA PRO A 111 -5.09 1.28 9.97
C PRO A 111 -5.57 2.67 10.41
N TYR A 112 -6.49 2.70 11.37
CA TYR A 112 -7.13 3.90 11.86
C TYR A 112 -6.54 4.45 13.17
N LYS A 113 -5.50 3.83 13.74
CA LYS A 113 -4.84 4.32 14.98
C LYS A 113 -3.41 4.78 14.76
N SER A 114 -2.92 4.70 13.53
CA SER A 114 -1.53 4.98 13.21
C SER A 114 -1.33 6.49 13.06
N ARG A 115 -0.46 7.05 13.91
CA ARG A 115 0.03 8.43 13.79
C ARG A 115 1.37 8.54 13.08
N ILE A 116 2.10 7.43 13.05
CA ILE A 116 3.46 7.36 12.53
C ILE A 116 3.42 6.57 11.25
N PHE A 117 4.01 7.14 10.21
CA PHE A 117 4.15 6.51 8.91
C PHE A 117 5.59 6.61 8.45
N TYR A 118 6.05 5.57 7.76
CA TYR A 118 7.33 5.50 7.12
C TYR A 118 7.13 5.49 5.61
N THR A 119 7.96 6.24 4.90
CA THR A 119 7.96 6.32 3.44
C THR A 119 9.38 6.27 2.91
N TRP A 120 9.61 5.44 1.90
CA TRP A 120 10.90 5.30 1.23
C TRP A 120 11.11 6.46 0.24
N THR A 121 12.34 6.93 0.14
CA THR A 121 12.70 8.07 -0.69
C THR A 121 14.13 7.90 -1.23
N THR A 122 14.50 8.66 -2.25
CA THR A 122 15.86 8.67 -2.80
C THR A 122 16.79 9.60 -2.03
N GLU A 123 18.10 9.41 -2.16
CA GLU A 123 19.12 10.31 -1.59
C GLU A 123 18.94 11.77 -2.04
N ASP A 124 18.62 12.01 -3.32
CA ASP A 124 18.37 13.36 -3.83
C ASP A 124 17.15 14.02 -3.17
N GLN A 125 16.07 13.26 -2.95
CA GLN A 125 14.88 13.76 -2.26
C GLN A 125 15.18 14.03 -0.79
N GLU A 126 15.94 13.16 -0.12
CA GLU A 126 16.40 13.39 1.24
C GLU A 126 17.21 14.69 1.35
N LYS A 127 18.16 14.88 0.43
CA LYS A 127 18.97 16.08 0.37
C LYS A 127 18.11 17.33 0.17
N GLY A 128 17.16 17.29 -0.77
CA GLY A 128 16.20 18.38 -0.98
C GLY A 128 15.44 18.74 0.31
N LEU A 129 14.95 17.74 1.04
CA LEU A 129 14.28 17.98 2.33
C LEU A 129 15.19 18.64 3.36
N ARG A 130 16.47 18.25 3.42
CA ARG A 130 17.47 18.89 4.30
C ARG A 130 17.77 20.33 3.88
N GLU A 131 17.65 20.64 2.60
CA GLU A 131 17.86 21.97 2.01
C GLU A 131 16.60 22.86 2.09
N GLY A 132 15.45 22.29 2.47
CA GLY A 132 14.19 23.01 2.71
C GLY A 132 13.11 22.80 1.65
N ASP A 133 13.24 21.79 0.80
CA ASP A 133 12.15 21.38 -0.08
C ASP A 133 10.92 20.93 0.74
N PRO A 134 9.69 21.14 0.23
CA PRO A 134 8.49 20.72 0.93
C PRO A 134 8.45 19.18 1.07
N LEU A 135 7.88 18.70 2.18
CA LEU A 135 7.70 17.27 2.44
C LEU A 135 6.96 16.59 1.28
N TYR A 136 5.88 17.21 0.82
CA TYR A 136 5.11 16.78 -0.35
C TYR A 136 5.48 17.66 -1.55
N SER A 137 6.39 17.17 -2.39
CA SER A 137 6.93 17.93 -3.54
C SER A 137 6.60 17.31 -4.90
N VAL A 138 6.14 16.06 -4.92
CA VAL A 138 5.85 15.32 -6.15
C VAL A 138 4.35 15.02 -6.21
N GLY A 139 3.67 15.59 -7.20
CA GLY A 139 2.28 15.25 -7.52
C GLY A 139 2.17 14.07 -8.48
N GLU A 140 3.10 13.94 -9.42
CA GLU A 140 3.11 12.88 -10.45
C GLU A 140 4.53 12.40 -10.72
N VAL A 141 4.67 11.09 -10.92
CA VAL A 141 5.91 10.51 -11.44
C VAL A 141 5.81 10.48 -12.97
N PRO A 142 6.77 11.08 -13.71
CA PRO A 142 6.74 11.07 -15.18
C PRO A 142 6.60 9.64 -15.74
N GLY A 143 5.56 9.42 -16.55
CA GLY A 143 5.26 8.13 -17.17
C GLY A 143 4.54 7.11 -16.28
N LYS A 144 4.33 7.40 -14.99
CA LYS A 144 3.56 6.55 -14.05
C LYS A 144 2.30 7.21 -13.49
N GLY A 145 2.21 8.54 -13.52
CA GLY A 145 1.05 9.30 -13.03
C GLY A 145 1.10 9.58 -11.52
N ARG A 146 -0.06 9.88 -10.93
CA ARG A 146 -0.22 10.23 -9.50
C ARG A 146 -0.23 9.00 -8.59
N GLY A 147 -0.56 7.84 -9.15
CA GLY A 147 -0.89 6.63 -8.42
C GLY A 147 -2.41 6.49 -8.25
N ARG A 148 -2.87 5.24 -8.12
CA ARG A 148 -4.29 4.90 -8.27
C ARG A 148 -5.19 5.58 -7.24
N ALA A 149 -4.79 5.63 -5.96
CA ALA A 149 -5.60 6.27 -4.92
C ALA A 149 -5.84 7.76 -5.22
N ALA A 150 -4.80 8.46 -5.68
CA ALA A 150 -4.92 9.84 -6.08
C ALA A 150 -5.83 9.97 -7.31
N ASP A 151 -5.65 9.12 -8.33
CA ASP A 151 -6.50 9.15 -9.53
C ASP A 151 -7.99 9.01 -9.18
N VAL A 152 -8.36 8.00 -8.38
CA VAL A 152 -9.78 7.79 -8.01
C VAL A 152 -10.32 8.91 -7.12
N LEU A 153 -9.50 9.45 -6.22
CA LEU A 153 -9.88 10.60 -5.38
C LEU A 153 -10.18 11.82 -6.25
N PHE A 154 -9.29 12.16 -7.19
CA PHE A 154 -9.45 13.34 -8.05
C PHE A 154 -10.58 13.18 -9.07
N ASP A 155 -10.79 11.97 -9.61
CA ASP A 155 -11.93 11.67 -10.47
C ASP A 155 -13.26 11.84 -9.71
N ARG A 156 -13.33 11.36 -8.46
CA ARG A 156 -14.50 11.54 -7.61
C ARG A 156 -14.72 13.00 -7.24
N ALA A 157 -13.67 13.72 -6.85
CA ALA A 157 -13.72 15.14 -6.52
C ALA A 157 -14.20 15.99 -7.70
N LYS A 158 -13.81 15.65 -8.93
CA LYS A 158 -14.29 16.31 -10.15
C LYS A 158 -15.77 16.01 -10.42
N ALA A 159 -16.21 14.78 -10.17
CA ALA A 159 -17.60 14.38 -10.37
C ALA A 159 -18.56 14.97 -9.33
N ASP A 160 -18.08 15.14 -8.10
CA ASP A 160 -18.87 15.61 -6.95
C ASP A 160 -18.02 16.49 -6.02
N PRO A 161 -17.81 17.78 -6.36
CA PRO A 161 -16.93 18.69 -5.62
C PRO A 161 -17.38 18.96 -4.19
N ASP A 162 -18.68 18.81 -3.91
CA ASP A 162 -19.27 19.05 -2.59
C ASP A 162 -19.22 17.80 -1.70
N SER A 163 -18.80 16.63 -2.22
CA SER A 163 -18.57 15.43 -1.42
C SER A 163 -17.37 15.58 -0.49
N LEU A 164 -17.25 14.72 0.53
CA LEU A 164 -16.08 14.69 1.40
C LEU A 164 -14.79 14.48 0.59
N SER A 165 -14.81 13.60 -0.42
CA SER A 165 -13.70 13.40 -1.35
C SER A 165 -13.35 14.69 -2.10
N GLY A 166 -14.35 15.44 -2.57
CA GLY A 166 -14.19 16.74 -3.21
C GLY A 166 -13.53 17.79 -2.32
N LEU A 167 -13.97 17.87 -1.05
CA LEU A 167 -13.43 18.79 -0.06
C LEU A 167 -12.00 18.42 0.38
N VAL A 168 -11.66 17.14 0.36
CA VAL A 168 -10.34 16.63 0.82
C VAL A 168 -9.29 16.68 -0.30
N ALA A 169 -9.67 16.43 -1.55
CA ALA A 169 -8.74 16.32 -2.68
C ALA A 169 -7.72 17.48 -2.81
N PRO A 170 -8.06 18.77 -2.56
CA PRO A 170 -7.09 19.85 -2.61
C PRO A 170 -5.89 19.69 -1.65
N PHE A 171 -6.08 19.02 -0.51
CA PHE A 171 -4.98 18.74 0.43
C PHE A 171 -4.05 17.64 -0.06
N PHE A 172 -4.40 16.91 -1.11
CA PHE A 172 -3.68 15.73 -1.60
C PHE A 172 -3.18 15.89 -3.05
N ASP A 173 -3.09 17.13 -3.57
CA ASP A 173 -2.55 17.41 -4.91
C ASP A 173 -1.07 17.04 -5.05
N THR A 174 -0.36 17.06 -3.92
CA THR A 174 0.93 16.39 -3.77
C THR A 174 0.82 15.43 -2.59
N CYS A 175 1.39 14.25 -2.71
CA CYS A 175 1.29 13.26 -1.65
C CYS A 175 2.50 12.32 -1.61
N ARG A 176 2.60 11.57 -0.52
CA ARG A 176 3.49 10.43 -0.37
C ARG A 176 2.68 9.21 0.04
N TYR A 177 3.17 8.06 -0.40
CA TYR A 177 2.67 6.77 0.05
C TYR A 177 3.50 6.31 1.24
N GLY A 178 2.83 5.96 2.33
CA GLY A 178 3.45 5.56 3.57
C GLY A 178 2.81 4.34 4.19
N TRP A 179 3.48 3.81 5.21
CA TRP A 179 2.99 2.68 5.97
C TRP A 179 3.47 2.72 7.43
N PRO A 180 2.75 2.15 8.41
CA PRO A 180 3.15 2.24 9.82
C PRO A 180 4.47 1.54 10.17
N HIS A 181 4.97 0.67 9.30
CA HIS A 181 6.29 0.03 9.40
C HIS A 181 7.03 0.17 8.07
N PRO A 182 8.38 0.17 8.06
CA PRO A 182 9.15 0.35 6.83
C PRO A 182 9.19 -0.89 5.93
N TRP A 183 9.13 -2.09 6.51
CA TRP A 183 9.29 -3.34 5.77
C TRP A 183 8.16 -3.68 4.78
N PRO A 184 6.86 -3.39 5.03
CA PRO A 184 5.77 -3.82 4.15
C PRO A 184 5.71 -3.13 2.79
N THR A 185 6.47 -2.05 2.62
CA THR A 185 6.58 -1.28 1.37
C THR A 185 8.00 -1.29 0.79
N ARG A 186 8.91 -2.11 1.36
CA ARG A 186 10.33 -2.13 0.93
C ARG A 186 10.50 -2.57 -0.52
N PHE A 187 9.83 -3.64 -0.90
CA PHE A 187 9.68 -4.07 -2.29
C PHE A 187 8.38 -3.50 -2.82
N GLY A 188 8.45 -2.55 -3.74
CA GLY A 188 7.27 -1.94 -4.35
C GLY A 188 6.47 -2.91 -5.22
N VAL A 189 5.35 -2.42 -5.75
CA VAL A 189 4.52 -3.21 -6.66
C VAL A 189 5.35 -3.64 -7.87
N GLY A 190 5.33 -4.93 -8.21
CA GLY A 190 6.16 -5.46 -9.30
C GLY A 190 7.67 -5.38 -9.07
N GLY A 191 8.13 -5.24 -7.82
CA GLY A 191 9.55 -5.11 -7.50
C GLY A 191 10.13 -3.70 -7.69
N GLU A 192 9.25 -2.69 -7.79
CA GLU A 192 9.66 -1.29 -7.85
C GLU A 192 10.54 -0.89 -6.64
N GLN A 193 11.51 -0.02 -6.87
CA GLN A 193 12.36 0.55 -5.82
C GLN A 193 12.01 2.02 -5.61
N TYR A 194 11.65 2.35 -4.37
CA TYR A 194 11.30 3.72 -3.95
C TYR A 194 12.50 4.52 -3.39
N GLY A 195 13.70 3.94 -3.48
CA GLY A 195 14.94 4.47 -2.89
C GLY A 195 15.41 3.67 -1.69
N ASP A 196 16.44 4.17 -1.01
CA ASP A 196 17.13 3.53 0.12
C ASP A 196 17.11 4.38 1.38
N LYS A 197 16.49 5.57 1.33
CA LYS A 197 16.33 6.48 2.47
C LYS A 197 14.93 6.35 3.03
N LEU A 198 14.79 6.60 4.32
CA LEU A 198 13.52 6.46 5.03
C LEU A 198 13.17 7.78 5.72
N ILE A 199 11.95 8.23 5.50
CA ILE A 199 11.37 9.37 6.21
C ILE A 199 10.34 8.83 7.20
N ARG A 200 10.38 9.32 8.43
CA ARG A 200 9.33 9.08 9.43
C ARG A 200 8.46 10.33 9.53
N ILE A 201 7.17 10.18 9.29
CA ILE A 201 6.17 11.25 9.36
C ILE A 201 5.28 10.98 10.56
N THR A 202 5.10 11.99 11.42
CA THR A 202 4.19 11.93 12.56
C THR A 202 3.04 12.91 12.33
N LEU A 203 1.80 12.43 12.38
CA LEU A 203 0.60 13.27 12.29
C LEU A 203 0.26 13.94 13.62
N LYS A 204 -0.34 15.13 13.58
CA LYS A 204 -0.85 15.86 14.74
C LYS A 204 -1.89 15.03 15.52
N PRO A 205 -2.00 15.17 16.85
CA PRO A 205 -2.95 14.39 17.66
C PRO A 205 -4.42 14.53 17.21
N GLN A 206 -4.78 15.67 16.62
CA GLN A 206 -6.13 15.95 16.12
C GLN A 206 -6.39 15.48 14.69
N ALA A 207 -5.39 14.95 13.99
CA ALA A 207 -5.54 14.46 12.63
C ALA A 207 -6.49 13.26 12.58
N TRP A 208 -7.15 13.07 11.45
CA TRP A 208 -8.02 11.93 11.17
C TRP A 208 -7.46 11.07 10.03
N VAL A 209 -7.85 9.81 10.02
CA VAL A 209 -7.60 8.88 8.93
C VAL A 209 -8.93 8.55 8.26
N ALA A 210 -9.02 8.79 6.95
CA ALA A 210 -10.21 8.51 6.17
C ALA A 210 -10.01 7.24 5.32
N ARG A 211 -11.03 6.38 5.23
CA ARG A 211 -11.02 5.24 4.31
C ARG A 211 -11.46 5.72 2.93
N LEU A 212 -10.60 5.56 1.94
CA LEU A 212 -10.88 5.81 0.53
C LEU A 212 -11.20 4.49 -0.16
N ASP A 213 -12.37 4.39 -0.77
CA ASP A 213 -12.76 3.20 -1.52
C ASP A 213 -12.30 3.26 -2.98
N PRO A 214 -12.24 2.12 -3.71
CA PRO A 214 -11.85 2.08 -5.12
C PRO A 214 -12.66 2.96 -6.09
N SER A 215 -13.85 3.42 -5.67
CA SER A 215 -14.67 4.39 -6.40
C SER A 215 -14.23 5.84 -6.22
N GLY A 216 -13.26 6.10 -5.32
CA GLY A 216 -12.84 7.43 -4.90
C GLY A 216 -13.70 8.05 -3.80
N GLU A 217 -14.75 7.38 -3.34
CA GLU A 217 -15.58 7.84 -2.22
C GLU A 217 -14.87 7.62 -0.88
N ILE A 218 -14.91 8.62 0.00
CA ILE A 218 -14.54 8.44 1.41
C ILE A 218 -15.76 7.89 2.16
N SER A 219 -15.71 6.62 2.57
CA SER A 219 -16.84 5.95 3.23
C SER A 219 -16.86 6.03 4.75
N SER A 220 -15.70 6.27 5.37
CA SER A 220 -15.58 6.35 6.83
C SER A 220 -14.35 7.16 7.25
N VAL A 221 -14.43 7.76 8.44
CA VAL A 221 -13.36 8.59 9.02
C VAL A 221 -13.18 8.19 10.47
N TYR A 222 -11.92 8.17 10.92
CA TYR A 222 -11.55 7.73 12.25
C TYR A 222 -10.56 8.70 12.89
N ASP A 223 -10.65 8.84 14.21
CA ASP A 223 -9.69 9.57 15.01
C ASP A 223 -8.44 8.73 15.36
N GLN A 224 -7.46 9.34 16.03
CA GLN A 224 -6.21 8.66 16.40
C GLN A 224 -6.38 7.58 17.48
N GLN A 225 -7.57 7.45 18.08
CA GLN A 225 -7.92 6.36 18.97
C GLN A 225 -8.62 5.22 18.21
N GLY A 226 -8.85 5.39 16.90
CA GLY A 226 -9.58 4.47 16.04
C GLY A 226 -11.08 4.52 16.26
N ALA A 227 -11.60 5.55 16.94
CA ALA A 227 -13.03 5.74 17.08
C ALA A 227 -13.60 6.39 15.80
N PRO A 228 -14.79 5.97 15.36
CA PRO A 228 -15.42 6.54 14.18
C PRO A 228 -15.81 8.01 14.43
N VAL A 229 -15.46 8.88 13.49
CA VAL A 229 -15.88 10.28 13.46
C VAL A 229 -17.21 10.37 12.72
N PRO A 230 -18.24 11.05 13.27
CA PRO A 230 -19.50 11.27 12.56
C PRO A 230 -19.26 11.93 11.20
N PHE A 231 -19.88 11.40 10.14
CA PHE A 231 -19.65 11.89 8.78
C PHE A 231 -19.94 13.39 8.61
N ALA A 232 -20.97 13.91 9.30
CA ALA A 232 -21.28 15.34 9.29
C ALA A 232 -20.17 16.21 9.93
N GLU A 233 -19.46 15.68 10.93
CA GLU A 233 -18.30 16.35 11.52
C GLU A 233 -17.10 16.32 10.56
N ALA A 234 -16.87 15.20 9.88
CA ALA A 234 -15.85 15.09 8.85
C ALA A 234 -16.08 16.06 7.68
N MET A 235 -17.34 16.21 7.25
CA MET A 235 -17.76 17.19 6.25
C MET A 235 -17.55 18.65 6.69
N ALA A 236 -17.72 18.94 7.99
CA ALA A 236 -17.52 20.27 8.54
C ALA A 236 -16.04 20.62 8.76
N HIS A 237 -15.18 19.59 8.92
CA HIS A 237 -13.76 19.72 9.22
C HIS A 237 -12.86 18.86 8.32
N PRO A 238 -12.97 18.95 6.98
CA PRO A 238 -12.18 18.13 6.06
C PRO A 238 -10.67 18.39 6.22
N GLU A 239 -10.28 19.59 6.68
CA GLU A 239 -8.89 19.97 6.96
C GLU A 239 -8.21 19.12 8.03
N ARG A 240 -8.98 18.37 8.83
CA ARG A 240 -8.42 17.46 9.84
C ARG A 240 -7.98 16.11 9.28
N ILE A 241 -8.36 15.77 8.05
CA ILE A 241 -7.97 14.49 7.44
C ILE A 241 -6.50 14.56 7.01
N GLY A 242 -5.65 13.85 7.75
CA GLY A 242 -4.19 13.82 7.54
C GLY A 242 -3.72 12.70 6.62
N ALA A 243 -4.48 11.59 6.58
CA ALA A 243 -4.15 10.42 5.78
C ALA A 243 -5.40 9.77 5.19
N LEU A 244 -5.23 9.17 4.01
CA LEU A 244 -6.22 8.31 3.38
C LEU A 244 -5.73 6.87 3.41
N TYR A 245 -6.51 5.96 3.98
CA TYR A 245 -6.29 4.53 3.88
C TYR A 245 -7.03 3.98 2.65
N PHE A 246 -6.27 3.55 1.66
CA PHE A 246 -6.79 3.01 0.40
C PHE A 246 -6.52 1.52 0.31
N VAL A 247 -7.52 0.76 -0.14
CA VAL A 247 -7.39 -0.67 -0.41
C VAL A 247 -7.89 -0.94 -1.82
N TYR A 248 -7.03 -1.53 -2.64
CA TYR A 248 -7.32 -1.93 -4.00
C TYR A 248 -7.25 -3.46 -4.12
N PHE A 249 -8.26 -4.04 -4.76
CA PHE A 249 -8.42 -5.50 -4.89
C PHE A 249 -8.31 -6.00 -6.34
N GLY A 250 -7.74 -5.21 -7.25
CA GLY A 250 -7.73 -5.54 -8.69
C GLY A 250 -9.07 -5.21 -9.36
N ASP A 251 -9.28 -5.76 -10.57
CA ASP A 251 -10.45 -5.48 -11.41
C ASP A 251 -11.77 -5.99 -10.78
N PRO A 252 -12.77 -5.11 -10.54
CA PRO A 252 -14.08 -5.43 -9.99
C PRO A 252 -15.00 -6.24 -10.90
N THR A 253 -14.61 -6.51 -12.14
CA THR A 253 -15.42 -7.32 -13.06
C THR A 253 -15.29 -8.82 -12.85
N VAL A 254 -14.42 -9.27 -11.94
CA VAL A 254 -14.29 -10.68 -11.57
C VAL A 254 -15.18 -10.94 -10.35
N ASP A 255 -16.46 -11.27 -10.56
CA ASP A 255 -17.49 -11.42 -9.50
C ASP A 255 -17.21 -12.48 -8.39
N ASP A 256 -16.03 -13.10 -8.36
CA ASP A 256 -15.70 -14.24 -7.49
C ASP A 256 -14.47 -13.98 -6.59
N TRP A 257 -14.42 -12.77 -6.02
CA TRP A 257 -13.29 -12.24 -5.26
C TRP A 257 -12.85 -13.03 -4.01
N CYS A 258 -13.71 -13.92 -3.49
CA CYS A 258 -13.39 -14.87 -2.42
C CYS A 258 -14.08 -16.24 -2.60
N GLY A 259 -14.41 -16.60 -3.84
CA GLY A 259 -15.04 -17.87 -4.20
C GLY A 259 -14.05 -18.93 -4.65
N SER A 260 -14.49 -20.19 -4.68
CA SER A 260 -13.63 -21.38 -4.81
C SER A 260 -12.76 -21.50 -6.08
N PHE A 261 -12.85 -20.59 -7.07
CA PHE A 261 -12.19 -20.79 -8.37
C PHE A 261 -11.67 -19.53 -9.12
N GLY A 262 -11.47 -18.37 -8.49
CA GLY A 262 -10.94 -17.15 -9.14
C GLY A 262 -9.51 -16.77 -8.72
N PRO A 263 -8.56 -16.45 -9.63
CA PRO A 263 -7.24 -15.95 -9.25
C PRO A 263 -7.36 -14.50 -8.77
N VAL A 264 -7.12 -14.28 -7.47
CA VAL A 264 -6.72 -12.97 -6.95
C VAL A 264 -5.47 -12.56 -7.73
N GLY A 265 -5.58 -11.51 -8.54
CA GLY A 265 -4.45 -11.01 -9.31
C GLY A 265 -3.36 -10.45 -8.38
N PRO A 266 -2.09 -10.44 -8.83
CA PRO A 266 -0.96 -9.89 -8.07
C PRO A 266 -1.04 -8.36 -7.83
N GLU A 267 -2.16 -7.73 -8.16
CA GLU A 267 -2.36 -6.28 -8.18
C GLU A 267 -3.14 -5.75 -6.97
N SER A 268 -3.51 -6.60 -6.01
CA SER A 268 -4.11 -6.10 -4.76
C SER A 268 -3.06 -5.41 -3.89
N TYR A 269 -3.42 -4.30 -3.27
CA TYR A 269 -2.55 -3.59 -2.33
C TYR A 269 -3.32 -2.67 -1.38
N ARG A 270 -2.62 -2.24 -0.34
CA ARG A 270 -3.04 -1.27 0.64
C ARG A 270 -2.00 -0.17 0.72
N GLU A 271 -2.45 1.05 0.94
CA GLU A 271 -1.54 2.17 1.12
C GLU A 271 -2.16 3.25 2.00
N PHE A 272 -1.29 3.99 2.70
CA PHE A 272 -1.66 5.28 3.24
C PHE A 272 -1.19 6.36 2.30
N VAL A 273 -2.11 7.20 1.84
CA VAL A 273 -1.81 8.43 1.13
C VAL A 273 -1.69 9.55 2.17
N LEU A 274 -0.56 10.24 2.18
CA LEU A 274 -0.25 11.36 3.07
C LEU A 274 -0.08 12.61 2.21
N GLY A 275 -0.92 13.63 2.40
CA GLY A 275 -0.87 14.85 1.57
C GLY A 275 -1.14 16.15 2.34
N ASN A 276 -1.96 16.09 3.39
CA ASN A 276 -2.30 17.26 4.18
C ASN A 276 -1.14 17.67 5.11
N ALA A 277 -0.30 18.60 4.64
CA ALA A 277 0.85 19.13 5.39
C ALA A 277 0.46 19.77 6.72
N ASP A 278 -0.70 20.43 6.80
CA ASP A 278 -1.15 21.10 8.02
C ASP A 278 -1.41 20.11 9.17
N MET A 279 -1.65 18.84 8.84
CA MET A 279 -1.85 17.75 9.79
C MET A 279 -0.57 16.97 10.13
N VAL A 280 0.59 17.36 9.59
CA VAL A 280 1.90 16.83 9.99
C VAL A 280 2.35 17.55 11.26
N GLU A 281 2.68 16.80 12.31
CA GLU A 281 3.30 17.34 13.53
C GLU A 281 4.79 17.54 13.32
N ARG A 282 5.44 16.53 12.73
CA ARG A 282 6.85 16.56 12.39
C ARG A 282 7.18 15.50 11.35
N TYR A 283 8.29 15.68 10.67
CA TYR A 283 8.95 14.60 9.94
C TYR A 283 10.45 14.54 10.28
N GLU A 284 11.00 13.34 10.15
CA GLU A 284 12.33 12.98 10.61
C GLU A 284 13.05 12.18 9.53
N VAL A 285 14.36 12.39 9.45
CA VAL A 285 15.29 11.67 8.56
C VAL A 285 16.57 11.38 9.33
N GLY A 286 17.13 10.18 9.13
CA GLY A 286 18.43 9.82 9.70
C GLY A 286 18.47 9.83 11.24
N THR A 287 17.32 9.68 11.91
CA THR A 287 17.24 9.72 13.38
C THR A 287 17.41 8.34 14.01
N GLU A 288 17.79 8.33 15.29
CA GLU A 288 17.86 7.10 16.11
C GLU A 288 16.52 6.35 16.14
N ALA A 289 15.41 7.08 16.10
CA ALA A 289 14.07 6.48 16.11
C ALA A 289 13.82 5.65 14.83
N ILE A 290 14.29 6.11 13.68
CA ILE A 290 14.19 5.38 12.41
C ILE A 290 15.09 4.14 12.45
N LEU A 291 16.33 4.27 12.95
CA LEU A 291 17.23 3.14 13.10
C LEU A 291 16.67 2.07 14.04
N SER A 292 16.09 2.48 15.16
CA SER A 292 15.42 1.60 16.11
C SER A 292 14.24 0.85 15.47
N GLU A 293 13.41 1.51 14.67
CA GLU A 293 12.31 0.85 13.96
C GLU A 293 12.81 -0.16 12.93
N LEU A 294 13.89 0.15 12.20
CA LEU A 294 14.51 -0.79 11.27
C LEU A 294 15.04 -2.03 12.01
N ASP A 295 15.68 -1.84 13.16
CA ASP A 295 16.15 -2.93 14.02
C ASP A 295 15.00 -3.79 14.55
N ASP A 296 13.91 -3.16 14.97
CA ASP A 296 12.71 -3.84 15.42
C ASP A 296 12.05 -4.63 14.28
N SER A 297 11.96 -4.05 13.09
CA SER A 297 11.45 -4.70 11.88
C SER A 297 12.31 -5.91 11.48
N VAL A 298 13.64 -5.79 11.49
CA VAL A 298 14.56 -6.90 11.20
C VAL A 298 14.43 -8.00 12.24
N ARG A 299 14.34 -7.65 13.52
CA ARG A 299 14.15 -8.61 14.62
C ARG A 299 12.83 -9.36 14.46
N PHE A 300 11.73 -8.64 14.21
CA PHE A 300 10.42 -9.21 13.91
C PHE A 300 10.48 -10.22 12.77
N LEU A 301 11.07 -9.84 11.62
CA LEU A 301 11.16 -10.71 10.45
C LEU A 301 12.05 -11.94 10.70
N LYS A 302 13.15 -11.80 11.45
CA LYS A 302 14.02 -12.92 11.84
C LYS A 302 13.30 -13.91 12.76
N GLU A 303 12.50 -13.42 13.70
CA GLU A 303 11.68 -14.25 14.59
C GLU A 303 10.59 -14.97 13.81
N TYR A 304 9.88 -14.24 12.94
CA TYR A 304 8.86 -14.78 12.05
C TYR A 304 9.41 -15.87 11.11
N ARG A 305 10.53 -15.59 10.44
CA ARG A 305 11.23 -16.57 9.61
C ARG A 305 11.64 -17.82 10.41
N ARG A 306 12.08 -17.64 11.65
CA ARG A 306 12.45 -18.77 12.52
C ARG A 306 11.23 -19.63 12.87
N SER A 307 10.06 -19.04 13.12
CA SER A 307 8.85 -19.79 13.43
C SER A 307 8.31 -20.60 12.25
N LEU A 308 8.61 -20.21 11.01
CA LEU A 308 8.21 -20.95 9.82
C LEU A 308 9.15 -22.14 9.50
N ARG A 309 10.21 -22.36 10.28
CA ARG A 309 11.15 -23.46 10.02
C ARG A 309 10.47 -24.82 10.21
N GLY A 310 10.53 -25.65 9.18
CA GLY A 310 9.89 -26.96 9.17
C GLY A 310 8.42 -26.92 8.72
N CYS A 311 7.89 -25.73 8.43
CA CYS A 311 6.58 -25.57 7.85
C CYS A 311 6.59 -25.73 6.34
N THR A 312 5.48 -26.25 5.82
CA THR A 312 5.23 -26.25 4.38
C THR A 312 5.04 -24.83 3.91
N GLU A 313 5.83 -24.40 2.91
CA GLU A 313 5.69 -23.07 2.33
C GLU A 313 4.31 -22.91 1.69
N PRO A 314 3.63 -21.76 1.90
CA PRO A 314 2.34 -21.55 1.28
C PRO A 314 2.52 -21.38 -0.23
N SER A 315 1.59 -21.94 -1.01
CA SER A 315 1.53 -21.63 -2.44
C SER A 315 1.21 -20.14 -2.63
N ALA A 316 1.68 -19.57 -3.73
CA ALA A 316 1.38 -18.18 -4.06
C ALA A 316 -0.13 -17.90 -4.10
N ALA A 317 -0.90 -18.83 -4.70
CA ALA A 317 -2.36 -18.75 -4.74
C ALA A 317 -2.97 -18.68 -3.34
N ARG A 318 -2.52 -19.52 -2.40
CA ARG A 318 -3.03 -19.51 -1.02
C ARG A 318 -2.66 -18.25 -0.28
N PHE A 319 -1.43 -17.74 -0.45
CA PHE A 319 -1.01 -16.47 0.15
C PHE A 319 -1.84 -15.30 -0.37
N PHE A 320 -2.10 -15.23 -1.69
CA PHE A 320 -2.92 -14.15 -2.26
C PHE A 320 -4.38 -14.25 -1.82
N GLU A 321 -4.94 -15.46 -1.77
CA GLU A 321 -6.27 -15.71 -1.21
C GLU A 321 -6.35 -15.23 0.25
N LEU A 322 -5.41 -15.67 1.10
CA LEU A 322 -5.37 -15.30 2.50
C LEU A 322 -5.17 -13.80 2.69
N THR A 323 -4.38 -13.17 1.83
CA THR A 323 -4.17 -11.73 1.95
C THR A 323 -5.39 -10.99 1.44
N ALA A 324 -5.82 -11.14 0.19
CA ALA A 324 -6.96 -10.41 -0.37
C ALA A 324 -8.27 -10.67 0.37
N CYS A 325 -8.62 -11.92 0.67
CA CYS A 325 -9.81 -12.24 1.46
C CYS A 325 -9.63 -11.93 2.94
N GLY A 326 -8.39 -11.97 3.44
CA GLY A 326 -8.04 -11.51 4.79
C GLY A 326 -8.30 -10.05 5.05
N LEU A 327 -8.16 -9.23 4.02
CA LEU A 327 -8.46 -7.81 4.11
C LEU A 327 -9.97 -7.52 4.21
N LEU A 328 -10.82 -8.43 3.75
CA LEU A 328 -12.29 -8.25 3.75
C LEU A 328 -12.98 -8.99 4.90
N HIS A 329 -12.50 -10.19 5.27
CA HIS A 329 -13.30 -11.13 6.05
C HIS A 329 -12.55 -11.95 7.10
N ILE A 330 -11.21 -12.03 7.11
CA ILE A 330 -10.56 -12.96 8.04
C ILE A 330 -10.63 -12.41 9.48
N PRO A 331 -11.14 -13.21 10.44
CA PRO A 331 -11.12 -12.86 11.85
C PRO A 331 -9.70 -12.65 12.38
N TRP A 332 -9.58 -12.14 13.60
CA TRP A 332 -8.41 -11.95 14.48
C TRP A 332 -7.29 -13.03 14.49
N TYR A 333 -7.45 -14.13 13.77
CA TYR A 333 -6.49 -15.23 13.62
C TYR A 333 -5.55 -15.10 12.41
N ALA A 334 -5.70 -14.07 11.58
CA ALA A 334 -4.73 -13.82 10.51
C ALA A 334 -3.35 -13.46 11.10
N ASP A 335 -2.33 -14.16 10.61
CA ASP A 335 -0.93 -13.96 10.91
C ASP A 335 -0.52 -12.48 10.89
N ALA A 336 0.20 -12.05 11.93
CA ALA A 336 0.62 -10.65 12.09
C ALA A 336 1.43 -10.13 10.90
N TYR A 337 2.24 -10.98 10.23
CA TYR A 337 2.95 -10.64 9.02
C TYR A 337 1.96 -10.26 7.90
N ILE A 338 1.01 -11.13 7.58
CA ILE A 338 0.01 -10.90 6.51
C ILE A 338 -0.80 -9.63 6.79
N ARG A 339 -1.24 -9.46 8.04
CA ARG A 339 -2.02 -8.27 8.44
C ARG A 339 -1.25 -6.96 8.28
N SER A 340 0.07 -7.02 8.30
CA SER A 340 0.95 -5.86 8.21
C SER A 340 1.37 -5.51 6.79
N LEU A 341 1.13 -6.38 5.79
CA LEU A 341 1.58 -6.17 4.41
C LEU A 341 0.88 -5.03 3.66
N ALA A 342 1.58 -3.96 3.29
CA ALA A 342 1.01 -3.01 2.34
C ALA A 342 0.77 -3.68 0.98
N LEU A 343 1.78 -4.41 0.49
CA LEU A 343 1.80 -5.00 -0.85
C LEU A 343 1.89 -6.53 -0.78
N PRO A 344 0.78 -7.28 -0.95
CA PRO A 344 0.81 -8.73 -0.98
C PRO A 344 1.27 -9.27 -2.34
N GLY A 345 2.53 -8.98 -2.71
CA GLY A 345 3.16 -9.45 -3.95
C GLY A 345 4.02 -10.71 -3.76
N PRO A 346 4.50 -11.34 -4.86
CA PRO A 346 5.38 -12.51 -4.80
C PRO A 346 6.62 -12.33 -3.93
N ALA A 347 7.20 -11.12 -3.88
CA ALA A 347 8.37 -10.79 -3.06
C ALA A 347 8.11 -10.85 -1.55
N TYR A 348 6.85 -10.85 -1.13
CA TYR A 348 6.44 -10.96 0.27
C TYR A 348 5.85 -12.31 0.63
N LEU A 349 5.85 -13.29 -0.28
CA LEU A 349 5.50 -14.67 0.09
C LEU A 349 6.40 -15.09 1.26
N PRO A 350 5.85 -15.66 2.35
CA PRO A 350 6.63 -15.98 3.54
C PRO A 350 7.43 -17.28 3.37
N THR A 351 8.25 -17.34 2.31
CA THR A 351 9.26 -18.38 2.07
C THR A 351 10.55 -18.03 2.78
N ASP A 352 11.42 -19.02 3.02
CA ASP A 352 12.71 -18.75 3.68
C ASP A 352 13.57 -17.77 2.87
N GLU A 353 13.56 -17.92 1.54
CA GLU A 353 14.30 -17.08 0.60
C GLU A 353 13.81 -15.63 0.60
N ASN A 354 12.50 -15.39 0.48
CA ASN A 354 11.96 -14.04 0.42
C ASN A 354 12.12 -13.30 1.75
N LEU A 355 11.90 -13.99 2.88
CA LEU A 355 12.11 -13.39 4.19
C LEU A 355 13.59 -13.06 4.41
N ALA A 356 14.51 -13.92 3.95
CA ALA A 356 15.95 -13.61 3.94
C ALA A 356 16.24 -12.35 3.13
N ALA A 357 15.74 -12.28 1.89
CA ALA A 357 15.95 -11.13 1.02
C ALA A 357 15.40 -9.83 1.60
N LEU A 358 14.22 -9.88 2.23
CA LEU A 358 13.61 -8.73 2.91
C LEU A 358 14.46 -8.28 4.10
N ILE A 359 14.91 -9.21 4.94
CA ILE A 359 15.80 -8.92 6.08
C ILE A 359 17.09 -8.27 5.58
N ASP A 360 17.78 -8.89 4.61
CA ASP A 360 19.04 -8.39 4.07
C ASP A 360 18.86 -6.99 3.46
N SER A 361 17.72 -6.74 2.79
CA SER A 361 17.39 -5.43 2.23
C SER A 361 17.27 -4.36 3.31
N LEU A 362 16.61 -4.64 4.43
CA LEU A 362 16.47 -3.69 5.55
C LEU A 362 17.80 -3.49 6.29
N GLU A 363 18.60 -4.54 6.44
CA GLU A 363 19.93 -4.43 7.04
C GLU A 363 20.87 -3.59 6.18
N SER A 364 20.76 -3.68 4.85
CA SER A 364 21.61 -2.94 3.91
C SER A 364 21.40 -1.42 3.93
N VAL A 365 20.23 -0.96 4.41
CA VAL A 365 19.86 0.46 4.47
C VAL A 365 20.03 1.06 5.87
N ARG A 366 20.67 0.33 6.79
CA ARG A 366 21.09 0.90 8.08
C ARG A 366 22.11 2.00 7.86
N PHE A 367 22.08 3.01 8.72
CA PHE A 367 22.91 4.21 8.61
C PHE A 367 23.50 4.60 9.97
N GLU A 368 24.55 5.42 9.95
CA GLU A 368 24.97 6.15 11.15
C GLU A 368 24.02 7.34 11.35
N PRO A 369 23.42 7.53 12.55
CA PRO A 369 22.46 8.58 12.79
C PRO A 369 23.00 9.99 12.46
N GLU A 370 22.36 10.64 11.49
CA GLU A 370 22.56 12.04 11.13
C GLU A 370 21.21 12.77 11.16
N PRO A 371 20.70 13.10 12.38
CA PRO A 371 19.31 13.46 12.56
C PRO A 371 18.99 14.79 11.92
N PHE A 372 17.98 14.77 11.04
CA PHE A 372 17.25 15.94 10.58
C PHE A 372 15.81 15.81 11.04
N VAL A 373 15.31 16.85 11.71
CA VAL A 373 13.95 16.89 12.25
C VAL A 373 13.37 18.25 11.92
N LEU A 374 12.23 18.27 11.24
CA LEU A 374 11.44 19.47 11.04
C LEU A 374 10.14 19.31 11.85
N GLU A 375 9.95 20.24 12.78
CA GLU A 375 8.70 20.39 13.55
C GLU A 375 7.87 21.45 12.85
N GLU A 376 6.62 21.13 12.51
CA GLU A 376 5.68 22.13 12.00
C GLU A 376 5.26 23.01 13.18
N GLU A 377 5.23 24.33 12.99
CA GLU A 377 4.78 25.25 14.04
C GLU A 377 3.31 24.92 14.40
N PRO A 378 2.96 24.91 15.70
CA PRO A 378 1.67 24.41 16.19
C PRO A 378 0.45 25.17 15.69
#